data_AF-X1C369-F1
#
_entry.id   AF-X1C369-F1
#
_cell.length_a   1.000
_cell.length_b   1.000
_cell.length_c   1.000
_cell.angle_alpha   90.00
_cell.angle_beta   90.00
_cell.angle_gamma   90.00
#
_symmetry.space_group_name_H-M   'P 1'
#
loop_
_entity.id
_entity.type
_entity.pdbx_description
1 polymer ?
#
loop_
_entity_poly.entity_id
_entity_poly.type
_entity_poly.pdbx_seq_one_letter_code
_entity_poly.pdbx_strand_id
1 'polypeptide(L)' 'MNNTEEKFEPLIIGFCCNWCSYAGADLAGTSRMQYPTNVRIIRVMCSGMVHPNLVIDALTKGAD' A
#
# COMPACT_ATOMS: atom_id res chain seq x y z
N MET A 1 31.10 18.85 1.70
CA MET A 1 31.03 17.40 1.45
C MET A 1 29.61 16.99 1.77
N ASN A 2 28.76 16.89 0.75
CA ASN A 2 27.34 16.61 0.92
C ASN A 2 27.20 15.13 1.27
N ASN A 3 26.82 14.84 2.52
CA ASN A 3 26.33 13.53 2.91
C ASN A 3 24.88 13.42 2.40
N THR A 4 24.70 13.05 1.14
CA THR A 4 23.42 12.57 0.64
C THR A 4 23.25 11.14 1.14
N GLU A 5 22.85 11.00 2.40
CA GLU A 5 22.09 9.84 2.83
C GLU A 5 20.81 9.86 1.98
N GLU A 6 20.76 9.03 0.94
CA GLU A 6 19.53 8.80 0.21
C GLU A 6 18.49 8.32 1.23
N LYS A 7 17.54 9.20 1.58
CA LYS A 7 16.48 8.87 2.53
C LYS A 7 15.69 7.71 1.94
N PHE A 8 15.84 6.55 2.57
CA PHE A 8 15.06 5.36 2.27
C PHE A 8 13.55 5.67 2.36
N GLU A 9 12.82 5.49 1.26
CA GLU A 9 11.37 5.61 1.21
C GLU A 9 10.78 4.21 1.02
N PRO A 10 10.14 3.61 2.06
CA PRO A 10 9.73 2.22 2.02
C PRO A 10 8.59 2.00 1.05
N LEU A 11 8.65 0.96 0.23
CA LEU A 11 7.59 0.60 -0.70
C LEU A 11 6.52 -0.27 -0.02
N ILE A 12 5.38 0.33 0.33
CA ILE A 12 4.32 -0.36 1.07
C ILE A 12 3.23 -0.84 0.10
N ILE A 13 2.91 -2.14 0.16
CA ILE A 13 1.77 -2.73 -0.58
C ILE A 13 0.59 -2.97 0.37
N GLY A 14 -0.58 -2.44 0.03
CA GLY A 14 -1.81 -2.63 0.78
C GLY A 14 -2.85 -3.43 -0.01
N PHE A 15 -3.31 -4.56 0.51
CA PHE A 15 -4.45 -5.30 -0.06
C PHE A 15 -5.75 -4.78 0.56
N CYS A 16 -6.57 -4.09 -0.23
CA CYS A 16 -7.81 -3.48 0.24
C CYS A 16 -9.03 -4.16 -0.37
N CYS A 17 -9.99 -4.54 0.50
CA CYS A 17 -11.26 -5.07 0.02
C CYS A 17 -12.08 -3.99 -0.69
N ASN A 18 -12.78 -4.40 -1.75
CA ASN A 18 -13.55 -3.50 -2.60
C ASN A 18 -14.65 -2.74 -1.84
N TRP A 19 -15.28 -3.40 -0.86
CA TRP A 19 -16.50 -2.88 -0.23
C TRP A 19 -16.27 -1.90 0.92
N CYS A 20 -15.23 -2.12 1.73
CA CYS A 20 -15.00 -1.32 2.94
C CYS A 20 -13.69 -0.54 2.86
N SER A 21 -12.55 -1.23 2.76
CA SER A 21 -11.23 -0.59 2.82
C SER A 21 -10.94 0.29 1.61
N TYR A 22 -11.24 -0.20 0.40
CA TYR A 22 -11.01 0.58 -0.83
C TYR A 22 -11.93 1.80 -0.89
N ALA A 23 -13.21 1.64 -0.50
CA ALA A 23 -14.14 2.77 -0.35
C ALA A 23 -13.65 3.79 0.70
N GLY A 24 -13.03 3.33 1.79
CA GLY A 24 -12.39 4.19 2.78
C GLY A 24 -11.18 4.96 2.22
N ALA A 25 -10.39 4.33 1.36
CA ALA A 25 -9.29 4.99 0.65
C ALA A 25 -9.82 6.05 -0.34
N ASP A 26 -10.89 5.76 -1.07
CA ASP A 26 -11.56 6.73 -1.94
C ASP A 26 -12.11 7.91 -1.12
N LEU A 27 -12.74 7.63 0.02
CA LEU A 27 -13.22 8.67 0.94
C LEU A 27 -12.06 9.55 1.42
N ALA A 28 -10.92 8.96 1.82
CA ALA A 28 -9.74 9.72 2.22
C ALA A 28 -9.24 10.68 1.12
N GLY A 29 -9.27 10.22 -0.14
CA GLY A 29 -8.99 11.07 -1.30
C GLY A 29 -9.99 12.22 -1.45
N THR A 30 -11.29 11.95 -1.40
CA THR A 30 -12.33 12.99 -1.51
C THR A 30 -12.31 13.99 -0.34
N SER A 31 -11.97 13.52 0.87
CA SER A 31 -11.77 14.33 2.08
C SER A 31 -10.42 15.06 2.10
N ARG A 32 -9.58 14.89 1.09
CA ARG A 32 -8.25 15.52 0.97
C ARG A 32 -7.32 15.22 2.15
N MET A 33 -7.47 14.04 2.75
CA MET A 33 -6.60 13.58 3.83
C MET A 33 -5.20 13.31 3.24
N GLN A 34 -4.19 14.02 3.75
CA GLN A 34 -2.81 13.84 3.32
C GLN A 34 -2.22 12.60 3.97
N TYR A 35 -1.52 11.79 3.18
CA TYR A 35 -0.77 10.64 3.62
C TYR A 35 0.48 10.50 2.73
N PRO A 36 1.51 9.76 3.19
CA PRO A 36 2.73 9.54 2.40
C PRO A 36 2.46 8.81 1.07
N THR A 37 3.21 9.15 0.02
CA THR A 37 3.03 8.64 -1.36
C THR A 37 3.58 7.22 -1.59
N ASN A 38 4.08 6.59 -0.53
CA ASN A 38 4.83 5.34 -0.61
C ASN A 38 3.94 4.08 -0.51
N VAL A 39 2.63 4.26 -0.31
CA VAL A 39 1.63 3.17 -0.26
C VAL A 39 1.01 2.96 -1.64
N ARG A 40 0.98 1.70 -2.10
CA ARG A 40 0.28 1.28 -3.33
C ARG A 40 -0.80 0.26 -2.99
N ILE A 41 -2.04 0.59 -3.35
CA ILE A 41 -3.21 -0.24 -3.03
C ILE A 41 -3.50 -1.23 -4.16
N ILE A 42 -3.64 -2.50 -3.80
CA ILE A 42 -4.15 -3.57 -4.65
C ILE A 42 -5.59 -3.87 -4.23
N ARG A 43 -6.53 -3.68 -5.16
CA ARG A 43 -7.94 -3.95 -4.92
C ARG A 43 -8.26 -5.44 -5.03
N VAL A 44 -8.88 -5.99 -3.99
CA VAL A 44 -9.42 -7.37 -3.98
C VAL A 44 -10.91 -7.34 -3.65
N MET A 45 -11.67 -8.37 -4.03
CA MET A 45 -13.13 -8.35 -3.77
C MET A 45 -13.47 -8.47 -2.28
N CYS A 46 -12.69 -9.24 -1.52
CA CYS A 46 -12.82 -9.39 -0.07
C CYS A 46 -11.44 -9.66 0.52
N SER A 47 -11.22 -9.31 1.79
CA SER A 47 -9.97 -9.63 2.50
C SER A 47 -9.69 -11.14 2.56
N GLY A 48 -10.74 -11.97 2.55
CA GLY A 48 -10.59 -13.43 2.48
C GLY A 48 -9.96 -13.98 1.19
N MET A 49 -9.84 -13.15 0.14
CA MET A 49 -9.14 -13.52 -1.10
C MET A 49 -7.60 -13.46 -0.94
N VAL A 50 -7.10 -12.76 0.08
CA VAL A 50 -5.66 -12.55 0.26
C VAL A 50 -5.00 -13.82 0.75
N HIS A 51 -4.45 -14.60 -0.18
CA HIS A 51 -3.67 -15.80 0.11
C HIS A 51 -2.27 -15.41 0.63
N PRO A 52 -1.68 -16.13 1.61
CA PRO A 52 -0.34 -15.84 2.12
C PRO A 52 0.74 -15.72 1.03
N ASN A 53 0.67 -16.53 -0.02
CA ASN A 53 1.59 -16.45 -1.17
C ASN A 53 1.61 -15.08 -1.85
N LEU A 54 0.51 -14.32 -1.84
CA LEU A 54 0.49 -12.96 -2.40
C LEU A 54 1.33 -11.99 -1.57
N VAL A 55 1.32 -12.17 -0.23
CA VAL A 55 2.14 -11.38 0.69
C VAL A 55 3.61 -11.74 0.52
N ILE A 56 3.93 -13.04 0.43
CA ILE A 56 5.29 -13.51 0.19
C ILE A 56 5.81 -12.99 -1.16
N ASP A 57 5.01 -13.10 -2.23
CA ASP A 57 5.37 -12.59 -3.56
C ASP A 57 5.66 -11.07 -3.52
N ALA A 58 4.83 -10.29 -2.83
CA ALA A 58 5.06 -8.85 -2.64
C ALA A 58 6.40 -8.58 -1.93
N LEU A 59 6.70 -9.28 -0.83
CA LEU A 59 7.98 -9.16 -0.11
C LEU A 59 9.16 -9.56 -1.00
N THR A 60 9.06 -10.65 -1.76
CA THR A 60 10.14 -11.08 -2.67
C THR A 60 10.40 -10.11 -3.82
N LYS A 61 9.40 -9.29 -4.19
CA LYS A 61 9.49 -8.26 -5.22
C LYS A 61 10.01 -6.92 -4.70
N GLY A 62 10.41 -6.85 -3.42
CA GLY A 62 10.96 -5.63 -2.82
C GLY A 62 9.91 -4.72 -2.22
N ALA A 63 8.79 -5.27 -1.72
CA ALA A 63 7.99 -4.55 -0.73
C ALA A 63 8.74 -4.52 0.60
N ASP A 64 8.74 -3.35 1.24
CA ASP A 64 9.47 -3.07 2.49
C ASP A 64 8.57 -3.13 3.73
#